data_AF-A0A350WUM6-F1
#
_entry.id   AF-A0A350WUM6-F1
#
_cell.length_a   1.000
_cell.length_b   1.000
_cell.length_c   1.000
_cell.angle_alpha   90.00
_cell.angle_beta   90.00
_cell.angle_gamma   90.00
#
_symmetry.space_group_name_H-M   'P 1'
#
loop_
_entity.id
_entity.type
_entity.pdbx_description
1 polymer ?
#
loop_
_entity_poly.entity_id
_entity_poly.type
_entity_poly.pdbx_seq_one_letter_code
_entity_poly.pdbx_strand_id
1 'polypeptide(L)'
;MTSTPKLDQLTFTRFLAALSVLFFHGGRQWGILAYFPMLTSGTTAVSYFYVLSGFVMTIAYHHRPKDWVHLGRYMLARFSRIYPVYLLSFVLTCIYYIDLIAKTKPREILVNVLLIQAWFPEYVQSFNIAAWSLSVEVFFYLIFPFLLIGISKLSHRTVLFSILAFWGMSQLAYSTFMIVKPDDLYWLAYFPLFHLNAFLVGVAGGVWFLLDDAHREEKTSVSVSLVFLSLAVVLLLLSLREYVPAYFRNMPLDVGLLAPFFLILILALAADRSHLSKILGHPRLVLLGDASYALYILHIPCRWILEKILSNTGMPVSSNFLFGIYAVAAIFLSLGVFKYFEHPVRDWFRRNPYMVLLMVFDGLMIAGMIALAYQLRLGDGVAGFLRTRNFSVRAGVVLLFSSLVIFRYYVAPSWRVLVPAMLLGTTALTILLYMGWGYGWVEGFPRPIILLLAFLVFIYFFFSRYVFCRFVPVRLTPPS
;
A
#
# COMPACT_ATOMS: atom_id res chain seq x y z
N MET A 1 19.00 -21.89 16.69
CA MET A 1 18.03 -21.02 16.01
C MET A 1 17.38 -20.14 17.06
N THR A 2 17.87 -18.92 17.27
CA THR A 2 17.23 -17.97 18.19
C THR A 2 15.89 -17.56 17.57
N SER A 3 14.79 -17.89 18.25
CA SER A 3 13.45 -17.46 17.84
C SER A 3 13.42 -15.94 17.82
N THR A 4 13.10 -15.32 16.68
CA THR A 4 12.84 -13.88 16.59
C THR A 4 11.84 -13.47 17.67
N PRO A 5 12.15 -12.48 18.53
CA PRO A 5 11.24 -12.07 19.59
C PRO A 5 9.90 -11.63 19.00
N LYS A 6 8.80 -12.21 19.48
CA LYS A 6 7.45 -11.74 19.17
C LYS A 6 7.19 -10.47 19.96
N LEU A 7 7.07 -9.34 19.24
CA LEU A 7 6.76 -8.03 19.82
C LEU A 7 5.27 -7.73 19.65
N ASP A 8 4.43 -8.59 20.20
CA ASP A 8 2.97 -8.55 20.03
C ASP A 8 2.37 -7.24 20.58
N GLN A 9 2.99 -6.66 21.61
CA GLN A 9 2.59 -5.36 22.17
C GLN A 9 2.70 -4.19 21.18
N LEU A 10 3.58 -4.29 20.18
CA LEU A 10 3.69 -3.30 19.09
C LEU A 10 2.65 -3.52 17.98
N THR A 11 1.94 -4.65 18.00
CA THR A 11 0.93 -4.92 16.97
C THR A 11 -0.32 -4.11 17.21
N PHE A 12 -0.81 -4.02 18.46
CA PHE A 12 -2.00 -3.23 18.76
C PHE A 12 -1.82 -1.72 18.51
N THR A 13 -0.62 -1.16 18.68
CA THR A 13 -0.39 0.26 18.40
C THR A 13 -0.59 0.62 16.92
N ARG A 14 -0.44 -0.35 16.01
CA ARG A 14 -0.82 -0.19 14.58
C ARG A 14 -2.31 0.06 14.40
N PHE A 15 -3.16 -0.57 15.21
CA PHE A 15 -4.59 -0.33 15.20
C PHE A 15 -4.91 1.10 15.66
N LEU A 16 -4.28 1.56 16.75
CA LEU A 16 -4.47 2.93 17.24
C LEU A 16 -4.04 3.97 16.18
N ALA A 17 -2.93 3.74 15.49
CA ALA A 17 -2.47 4.59 14.39
C ALA A 17 -3.45 4.57 13.20
N ALA A 18 -3.95 3.40 12.79
CA ALA A 18 -4.95 3.29 11.71
C ALA A 18 -6.29 3.95 12.09
N LEU A 19 -6.69 3.85 13.35
CA LEU A 19 -7.90 4.50 13.86
C LEU A 19 -7.76 6.04 13.84
N SER A 20 -6.60 6.57 14.21
CA SER A 20 -6.29 8.01 14.09
C SER A 20 -6.41 8.50 12.64
N VAL A 21 -5.99 7.69 11.66
CA VAL A 21 -6.16 8.01 10.23
C VAL A 21 -7.63 8.00 9.81
N LEU A 22 -8.41 7.01 10.24
CA LEU A 22 -9.85 6.95 9.96
C LEU A 22 -10.57 8.20 10.48
N PHE A 23 -10.27 8.60 11.72
CA PHE A 23 -10.81 9.80 12.36
C PHE A 23 -10.29 11.10 11.74
N PHE A 24 -9.05 11.16 11.28
CA PHE A 24 -8.55 12.29 10.49
C PHE A 24 -9.40 12.53 9.25
N HIS A 25 -9.78 11.45 8.55
CA HIS A 25 -10.51 11.61 7.30
C HIS A 25 -11.98 11.98 7.49
N GLY A 26 -12.68 11.56 8.55
CA GLY A 26 -14.12 11.86 8.72
C GLY A 26 -14.61 12.19 10.13
N GLY A 27 -13.79 12.01 11.16
CA GLY A 27 -14.17 12.18 12.56
C GLY A 27 -13.93 13.58 13.12
N ARG A 28 -13.24 14.47 12.41
CA ARG A 28 -12.91 15.83 12.90
C ARG A 28 -14.13 16.68 13.27
N GLN A 29 -15.28 16.43 12.65
CA GLN A 29 -16.55 17.11 12.97
C GLN A 29 -17.20 16.58 14.26
N TRP A 30 -16.70 15.45 14.78
CA TRP A 30 -17.17 14.87 16.01
C TRP A 30 -16.62 15.64 17.20
N GLY A 31 -17.46 16.48 17.81
CA GLY A 31 -17.03 17.44 18.84
C GLY A 31 -16.21 16.83 19.99
N ILE A 32 -16.47 15.58 20.39
CA ILE A 32 -15.67 14.89 21.40
C ILE A 32 -14.20 14.69 20.99
N LEU A 33 -13.93 14.49 19.69
CA LEU A 33 -12.59 14.31 19.15
C LEU A 33 -11.78 15.62 19.11
N ALA A 34 -12.42 16.79 19.24
CA ALA A 34 -11.72 18.06 19.38
C ALA A 34 -10.87 18.11 20.66
N TYR A 35 -11.26 17.38 21.71
CA TYR A 35 -10.51 17.25 22.96
C TYR A 35 -9.35 16.24 22.87
N PHE A 36 -9.26 15.48 21.78
CA PHE A 36 -8.26 14.44 21.57
C PHE A 36 -7.54 14.62 20.23
N PRO A 37 -6.72 15.67 20.06
CA PRO A 37 -6.09 16.01 18.77
C PRO A 37 -5.23 14.89 18.18
N MET A 38 -4.69 13.99 19.02
CA MET A 38 -3.97 12.79 18.55
C MET A 38 -4.84 11.82 17.76
N LEU A 39 -6.11 11.70 18.14
CA LEU A 39 -7.06 10.83 17.46
C LEU A 39 -7.44 11.37 16.08
N THR A 40 -7.12 12.63 15.76
CA THR A 40 -7.42 13.24 14.46
C THR A 40 -6.16 13.70 13.73
N SER A 41 -4.98 13.21 14.14
CA SER A 41 -3.65 13.50 13.59
C SER A 41 -3.15 12.37 12.67
N GLY A 42 -3.97 12.02 11.67
CA GLY A 42 -3.72 10.87 10.78
C GLY A 42 -2.38 10.93 10.04
N THR A 43 -1.94 12.09 9.56
CA THR A 43 -0.65 12.20 8.85
C THR A 43 0.54 11.93 9.77
N THR A 44 0.47 12.39 11.01
CA THR A 44 1.44 12.06 12.07
C THR A 44 1.46 10.56 12.39
N ALA A 45 0.30 9.89 12.37
CA ALA A 45 0.20 8.45 12.54
C ALA A 45 0.86 7.67 11.37
N VAL A 46 0.90 8.23 10.16
CA VAL A 46 1.64 7.66 9.02
C VAL A 46 3.15 7.68 9.28
N SER A 47 3.69 8.77 9.80
CA SER A 47 5.10 8.84 10.25
C SER A 47 5.43 7.75 11.28
N TYR A 48 4.53 7.48 12.23
CA TYR A 48 4.69 6.38 13.19
C TYR A 48 4.80 5.01 12.50
N PHE A 49 3.97 4.74 11.49
CA PHE A 49 4.07 3.49 10.71
C PHE A 49 5.43 3.33 10.04
N TYR A 50 6.01 4.39 9.50
CA TYR A 50 7.33 4.35 8.86
C TYR A 50 8.46 4.01 9.84
N VAL A 51 8.48 4.64 11.02
CA VAL A 51 9.45 4.31 12.08
C VAL A 51 9.27 2.86 12.53
N LEU A 52 8.02 2.43 12.75
CA LEU A 52 7.72 1.05 13.15
C LEU A 52 8.13 0.03 12.08
N SER A 53 7.97 0.37 10.80
CA SER A 53 8.36 -0.48 9.67
C SER A 53 9.87 -0.70 9.65
N GLY A 54 10.67 0.37 9.72
CA GLY A 54 12.13 0.28 9.78
C GLY A 54 12.62 -0.54 10.97
N PHE A 55 12.02 -0.34 12.14
CA PHE A 55 12.35 -1.07 13.37
C PHE A 55 12.06 -2.58 13.24
N VAL A 56 10.83 -2.94 12.89
CA VAL A 56 10.38 -4.34 12.82
C VAL A 56 11.08 -5.10 11.69
N MET A 57 11.34 -4.43 10.55
CA MET A 57 12.05 -5.07 9.44
C MET A 57 13.50 -5.37 9.80
N THR A 58 14.17 -4.45 10.51
CA THR A 58 15.55 -4.67 10.98
C THR A 58 15.61 -5.91 11.88
N ILE A 59 14.70 -6.01 12.87
CA ILE A 59 14.62 -7.18 13.76
C ILE A 59 14.33 -8.46 12.97
N ALA A 60 13.38 -8.43 12.04
CA ALA A 60 12.96 -9.61 11.29
C ALA A 60 14.01 -10.15 10.29
N TYR A 61 14.91 -9.31 9.79
CA TYR A 61 15.82 -9.65 8.68
C TYR A 61 17.31 -9.56 9.00
N HIS A 62 17.74 -9.04 10.16
CA HIS A 62 19.18 -8.87 10.45
C HIS A 62 20.04 -10.12 10.31
N HIS A 63 19.51 -11.31 10.64
CA HIS A 63 20.23 -12.59 10.55
C HIS A 63 20.13 -13.29 9.18
N ARG A 64 19.42 -12.75 8.18
CA ARG A 64 19.17 -13.51 6.95
C ARG A 64 20.35 -13.45 5.97
N PRO A 65 20.69 -14.58 5.30
CA PRO A 65 21.71 -14.62 4.26
C PRO A 65 21.46 -13.63 3.13
N LYS A 66 22.53 -13.02 2.63
CA LYS A 66 22.52 -11.91 1.65
C LYS A 66 22.62 -12.41 0.19
N ASP A 67 21.80 -13.38 -0.19
CA ASP A 67 21.76 -13.88 -1.57
C ASP A 67 20.47 -13.46 -2.32
N TRP A 68 20.48 -13.64 -3.64
CA TRP A 68 19.37 -13.29 -4.53
C TRP A 68 18.09 -14.13 -4.30
N VAL A 69 18.21 -15.36 -3.80
CA VAL A 69 17.07 -16.23 -3.48
C VAL A 69 16.32 -15.68 -2.27
N HIS A 70 17.05 -15.18 -1.27
CA HIS A 70 16.48 -14.53 -0.09
C HIS A 70 15.85 -13.19 -0.42
N LEU A 71 16.40 -12.44 -1.39
CA LEU A 71 15.80 -11.20 -1.89
C LEU A 71 14.43 -11.45 -2.53
N GLY A 72 14.31 -12.46 -3.41
CA GLY A 72 13.03 -12.81 -4.04
C GLY A 72 11.95 -13.21 -3.01
N ARG A 73 12.33 -14.03 -2.02
CA ARG A 73 11.42 -14.40 -0.91
C ARG A 73 11.01 -13.21 -0.05
N TYR A 74 11.95 -12.29 0.20
CA TYR A 74 11.67 -11.04 0.91
C TYR A 74 10.67 -10.19 0.12
N MET A 75 10.91 -9.94 -1.17
CA MET A 75 10.04 -9.12 -2.01
C MET A 75 8.65 -9.71 -2.11
N LEU A 76 8.54 -11.02 -2.31
CA LEU A 76 7.25 -11.71 -2.31
C LEU A 76 6.53 -11.58 -0.97
N ALA A 77 7.23 -11.75 0.16
CA ALA A 77 6.62 -11.63 1.47
C ALA A 77 6.05 -10.23 1.75
N ARG A 78 6.72 -9.19 1.24
CA ARG A 78 6.30 -7.79 1.33
C ARG A 78 5.15 -7.46 0.38
N PHE A 79 5.26 -7.88 -0.88
CA PHE A 79 4.19 -7.77 -1.88
C PHE A 79 2.91 -8.43 -1.41
N SER A 80 3.00 -9.67 -0.89
CA SER A 80 1.85 -10.43 -0.40
C SER A 80 1.19 -9.82 0.84
N ARG A 81 1.90 -8.95 1.58
CA ARG A 81 1.36 -8.27 2.74
C ARG A 81 0.52 -7.04 2.36
N ILE A 82 0.91 -6.30 1.33
CA ILE A 82 0.25 -5.03 0.96
C ILE A 82 -0.71 -5.24 -0.22
N TYR A 83 -0.22 -5.81 -1.32
CA TYR A 83 -0.90 -5.71 -2.61
C TYR A 83 -2.33 -6.27 -2.66
N PRO A 84 -2.68 -7.41 -2.03
CA PRO A 84 -4.04 -7.95 -2.09
C PRO A 84 -5.13 -6.98 -1.63
N VAL A 85 -4.99 -6.39 -0.44
CA VAL A 85 -6.01 -5.51 0.12
C VAL A 85 -5.93 -4.12 -0.51
N TYR A 86 -4.73 -3.69 -0.92
CA TYR A 86 -4.60 -2.51 -1.76
C TYR A 86 -5.41 -2.65 -3.06
N LEU A 87 -5.29 -3.77 -3.77
CA LEU A 87 -6.02 -4.01 -5.01
C LEU A 87 -7.54 -4.04 -4.76
N LEU A 88 -7.99 -4.66 -3.67
CA LEU A 88 -9.40 -4.59 -3.25
C LEU A 88 -9.85 -3.13 -3.05
N SER A 89 -9.06 -2.33 -2.32
CA SER A 89 -9.32 -0.91 -2.12
C SER A 89 -9.39 -0.14 -3.44
N PHE A 90 -8.43 -0.37 -4.33
CA PHE A 90 -8.39 0.25 -5.66
C PHE A 90 -9.63 -0.10 -6.49
N VAL A 91 -10.04 -1.37 -6.52
CA VAL A 91 -11.27 -1.81 -7.21
C VAL A 91 -12.51 -1.13 -6.63
N LEU A 92 -12.63 -1.04 -5.30
CA LEU A 92 -13.74 -0.32 -4.67
C LEU A 92 -13.75 1.17 -5.02
N THR A 93 -12.58 1.80 -5.10
CA THR A 93 -12.46 3.18 -5.59
C THR A 93 -12.86 3.30 -7.07
N CYS A 94 -12.47 2.36 -7.93
CA CYS A 94 -12.92 2.32 -9.33
C CYS A 94 -14.44 2.18 -9.45
N ILE A 95 -15.07 1.35 -8.60
CA ILE A 95 -16.53 1.19 -8.56
C ILE A 95 -17.20 2.51 -8.17
N TYR A 96 -16.66 3.22 -7.17
CA TYR A 96 -17.16 4.53 -6.78
C TYR A 96 -17.11 5.52 -7.97
N TYR A 97 -15.99 5.55 -8.70
CA TYR A 97 -15.77 6.41 -9.87
C TYR A 97 -16.15 5.77 -11.21
N ILE A 98 -17.05 4.78 -11.23
CA ILE A 98 -17.36 4.03 -12.46
C ILE A 98 -17.81 4.93 -13.63
N ASP A 99 -18.49 6.03 -13.33
CA ASP A 99 -19.00 7.00 -14.32
C ASP A 99 -17.88 7.88 -14.92
N LEU A 100 -16.75 8.00 -14.22
CA LEU A 100 -15.60 8.83 -14.58
C LEU A 100 -14.41 8.01 -15.08
N ILE A 101 -14.35 6.71 -14.80
CA ILE A 101 -13.19 5.85 -15.10
C ILE A 101 -12.84 5.84 -16.60
N ALA A 102 -13.86 5.94 -17.47
CA ALA A 102 -13.67 6.01 -18.92
C ALA A 102 -12.99 7.31 -19.39
N LYS A 103 -13.02 8.37 -18.57
CA LYS A 103 -12.41 9.67 -18.84
C LYS A 103 -11.01 9.81 -18.22
N THR A 104 -10.66 8.94 -17.27
CA THR A 104 -9.37 8.91 -16.56
C THR A 104 -8.22 8.55 -17.51
N LYS A 105 -7.07 9.22 -17.35
CA LYS A 105 -5.89 8.95 -18.19
C LYS A 105 -5.30 7.57 -17.86
N PRO A 106 -4.90 6.74 -18.83
CA PRO A 106 -4.28 5.44 -18.56
C PRO A 106 -3.06 5.52 -17.63
N ARG A 107 -2.25 6.59 -17.75
CA ARG A 107 -1.10 6.84 -16.87
C ARG A 107 -1.51 6.95 -15.40
N GLU A 108 -2.63 7.61 -15.11
CA GLU A 108 -3.14 7.79 -13.74
C GLU A 108 -3.57 6.47 -13.11
N ILE A 109 -4.24 5.62 -13.89
CA ILE A 109 -4.57 4.24 -13.48
C ILE A 109 -3.27 3.45 -13.24
N LEU A 110 -2.32 3.53 -14.16
CA LEU A 110 -1.08 2.76 -14.10
C LEU A 110 -0.23 3.11 -12.87
N VAL A 111 -0.05 4.40 -12.56
CA VAL A 111 0.74 4.80 -11.38
C VAL A 111 0.11 4.34 -10.07
N ASN A 112 -1.23 4.24 -9.99
CA ASN A 112 -1.91 3.70 -8.82
C ASN A 112 -1.78 2.17 -8.77
N VAL A 113 -2.05 1.46 -9.87
CA VAL A 113 -1.90 0.00 -9.93
C VAL A 113 -0.48 -0.44 -9.56
N LEU A 114 0.54 0.33 -9.94
CA LEU A 114 1.94 0.08 -9.60
C LEU A 114 2.36 0.61 -8.21
N LEU A 115 1.48 1.30 -7.48
CA LEU A 115 1.79 1.97 -6.21
C LEU A 115 2.97 2.96 -6.31
N ILE A 116 3.05 3.73 -7.39
CA ILE A 116 4.09 4.75 -7.61
C ILE A 116 3.53 6.19 -7.68
N GLN A 117 2.25 6.38 -7.36
CA GLN A 117 1.56 7.66 -7.48
C GLN A 117 2.14 8.78 -6.59
N ALA A 118 2.81 8.47 -5.48
CA ALA A 118 3.42 9.49 -4.61
C ALA A 118 4.66 10.16 -5.22
N TRP A 119 5.25 9.56 -6.27
CA TRP A 119 6.37 10.14 -7.00
C TRP A 119 5.96 11.27 -7.95
N PHE A 120 4.66 11.42 -8.21
CA PHE A 120 4.12 12.37 -9.19
C PHE A 120 3.12 13.33 -8.50
N PRO A 121 3.40 14.64 -8.47
CA PRO A 121 2.52 15.65 -7.86
C PRO A 121 1.06 15.55 -8.31
N GLU A 122 0.85 15.29 -9.60
CA GLU A 122 -0.48 15.24 -10.21
C GLU A 122 -1.30 13.99 -9.83
N TYR A 123 -0.69 12.96 -9.25
CA TYR A 123 -1.35 11.66 -9.00
C TYR A 123 -1.40 11.24 -7.54
N VAL A 124 -0.72 11.95 -6.64
CA VAL A 124 -0.56 11.59 -5.22
C VAL A 124 -1.86 11.19 -4.53
N GLN A 125 -2.98 11.84 -4.85
CA GLN A 125 -4.31 11.59 -4.28
C GLN A 125 -5.37 11.26 -5.35
N SER A 126 -4.96 10.82 -6.54
CA SER A 126 -5.85 10.62 -7.71
C SER A 126 -6.96 9.58 -7.53
N PHE A 127 -6.69 8.51 -6.78
CA PHE A 127 -7.68 7.47 -6.46
C PHE A 127 -7.97 7.46 -4.96
N ASN A 128 -7.46 6.48 -4.23
CA ASN A 128 -7.62 6.45 -2.78
C ASN A 128 -6.66 7.47 -2.15
N ILE A 129 -7.20 8.53 -1.57
CA ILE A 129 -6.43 9.62 -0.96
C ILE A 129 -5.53 9.19 0.20
N ALA A 130 -5.73 8.00 0.78
CA ALA A 130 -4.86 7.43 1.81
C ALA A 130 -3.74 6.55 1.23
N ALA A 131 -3.82 6.15 -0.05
CA ALA A 131 -2.91 5.16 -0.63
C ALA A 131 -1.50 5.67 -0.92
N TRP A 132 -1.26 6.99 -0.94
CA TRP A 132 0.07 7.56 -1.19
C TRP A 132 1.12 7.02 -0.22
N SER A 133 0.75 6.77 1.05
CA SER A 133 1.67 6.26 2.06
C SER A 133 2.17 4.84 1.75
N LEU A 134 1.35 4.05 1.05
CA LEU A 134 1.74 2.71 0.60
C LEU A 134 2.77 2.80 -0.53
N SER A 135 2.71 3.85 -1.35
CA SER A 135 3.73 4.11 -2.37
C SER A 135 5.09 4.41 -1.71
N VAL A 136 5.08 5.17 -0.62
CA VAL A 136 6.27 5.41 0.22
C VAL A 136 6.76 4.12 0.88
N GLU A 137 5.86 3.32 1.45
CA GLU A 137 6.21 2.03 2.09
C GLU A 137 6.80 1.02 1.09
N VAL A 138 6.27 0.96 -0.14
CA VAL A 138 6.83 0.14 -1.22
C VAL A 138 8.24 0.60 -1.57
N PHE A 139 8.50 1.91 -1.61
CA PHE A 139 9.85 2.43 -1.78
C PHE A 139 10.80 1.95 -0.67
N PHE A 140 10.38 1.98 0.60
CA PHE A 140 11.17 1.45 1.71
C PHE A 140 11.48 -0.04 1.54
N TYR A 141 10.50 -0.82 1.09
CA TYR A 141 10.70 -2.24 0.84
C TYR A 141 11.73 -2.51 -0.24
N LEU A 142 11.78 -1.69 -1.29
CA LEU A 142 12.74 -1.80 -2.38
C LEU A 142 14.16 -1.49 -1.92
N ILE A 143 14.36 -0.42 -1.13
CA ILE A 143 15.70 0.01 -0.70
C ILE A 143 16.26 -0.80 0.49
N PHE A 144 15.38 -1.34 1.35
CA PHE A 144 15.78 -1.95 2.62
C PHE A 144 16.83 -3.06 2.51
N PRO A 145 16.77 -4.00 1.53
CA PRO A 145 17.81 -5.01 1.38
C PRO A 145 19.20 -4.41 1.13
N PHE A 146 19.28 -3.33 0.35
CA PHE A 146 20.54 -2.64 0.07
C PHE A 146 21.04 -1.89 1.31
N LEU A 147 20.12 -1.27 2.07
CA LEU A 147 20.44 -0.66 3.36
C LEU A 147 21.00 -1.68 4.34
N LEU A 148 20.40 -2.88 4.42
CA LEU A 148 20.86 -3.94 5.31
C LEU A 148 22.28 -4.41 4.96
N ILE A 149 22.60 -4.53 3.66
CA ILE A 149 23.96 -4.82 3.20
C ILE A 149 24.93 -3.72 3.63
N GLY A 150 24.57 -2.45 3.45
CA GLY A 150 25.40 -1.31 3.87
C GLY A 150 25.63 -1.28 5.39
N ILE A 151 24.57 -1.39 6.18
CA ILE A 151 24.60 -1.36 7.65
C ILE A 151 25.52 -2.46 8.20
N SER A 152 25.45 -3.66 7.63
CA SER A 152 26.27 -4.79 8.08
C SER A 152 27.77 -4.67 7.80
N LYS A 153 28.19 -3.71 6.96
CA LYS A 153 29.60 -3.43 6.64
C LYS A 153 30.19 -2.32 7.50
N LEU A 154 29.35 -1.56 8.20
CA LEU A 154 29.73 -0.38 8.96
C LEU A 154 29.69 -0.69 10.46
N SER A 155 30.44 0.09 11.24
CA SER A 155 30.27 0.04 12.69
C SER A 155 28.89 0.57 13.09
N HIS A 156 28.31 0.01 14.15
CA HIS A 156 27.02 0.46 14.67
C HIS A 156 26.99 1.97 14.99
N ARG A 157 28.10 2.51 15.53
CA ARG A 157 28.24 3.95 15.79
C ARG A 157 28.16 4.78 14.51
N THR A 158 28.83 4.32 13.45
CA THR A 158 28.77 4.96 12.13
C THR A 158 27.35 4.95 11.60
N VAL A 159 26.65 3.81 11.66
CA VAL A 159 25.26 3.70 11.19
C VAL A 159 24.33 4.66 11.93
N LEU A 160 24.39 4.69 13.26
CA LEU A 160 23.57 5.57 14.09
C LEU A 160 23.86 7.05 13.78
N PHE A 161 25.14 7.43 13.72
CA PHE A 161 25.54 8.81 13.40
C PHE A 161 25.10 9.22 12.00
N SER A 162 25.29 8.37 10.98
CA SER A 162 24.87 8.65 9.61
C SER A 162 23.36 8.83 9.50
N ILE A 163 22.56 8.02 10.21
CA ILE A 163 21.10 8.15 10.21
C ILE A 163 20.65 9.43 10.93
N LEU A 164 21.24 9.77 12.07
CA LEU A 164 20.94 11.02 12.78
C LEU A 164 21.34 12.26 11.97
N ALA A 165 22.50 12.23 11.32
CA ALA A 165 22.95 13.28 10.42
C ALA A 165 22.00 13.43 9.23
N PHE A 166 21.60 12.32 8.59
CA PHE A 166 20.62 12.33 7.51
C PHE A 166 19.26 12.89 7.95
N TRP A 167 18.78 12.50 9.13
CA TRP A 167 17.55 13.04 9.70
C TRP A 167 17.63 14.56 9.93
N GLY A 168 18.72 15.05 10.53
CA GLY A 168 18.92 16.49 10.75
C GLY A 168 19.00 17.26 9.44
N MET A 169 19.74 16.73 8.46
CA MET A 169 19.82 17.28 7.11
C MET A 169 18.47 17.32 6.41
N SER A 170 17.64 16.29 6.55
CA SER A 170 16.31 16.27 5.92
C SER A 170 15.37 17.31 6.54
N GLN A 171 15.46 17.55 7.85
CA GLN A 171 14.69 18.61 8.51
C GLN A 171 15.14 20.01 8.05
N LEU A 172 16.45 20.21 7.91
CA LEU A 172 17.00 21.46 7.38
C LEU A 172 16.55 21.68 5.92
N ALA A 173 16.69 20.68 5.06
CA ALA A 173 16.26 20.74 3.67
C ALA A 173 14.77 21.09 3.56
N TYR A 174 13.90 20.43 4.34
CA TYR A 174 12.47 20.73 4.33
C TYR A 174 12.20 22.17 4.78
N SER A 175 12.85 22.62 5.86
CA SER A 175 12.73 23.98 6.37
C SER A 175 13.17 25.03 5.33
N THR A 176 14.21 24.72 4.55
CA THR A 176 14.63 25.57 3.43
C THR A 176 13.58 25.60 2.31
N PHE A 177 13.02 24.45 1.92
CA PHE A 177 11.92 24.42 0.93
C PHE A 177 10.71 25.22 1.39
N MET A 178 10.41 25.25 2.69
CA MET A 178 9.31 26.07 3.23
C MET A 178 9.49 27.56 2.99
N ILE A 179 10.74 28.03 2.98
CA ILE A 179 11.07 29.44 2.80
C ILE A 179 11.19 29.78 1.31
N VAL A 180 11.85 28.90 0.53
CA VAL A 180 12.26 29.19 -0.85
C VAL A 180 11.20 28.78 -1.88
N LYS A 181 10.46 27.70 -1.65
CA LYS A 181 9.43 27.16 -2.56
C LYS A 181 8.19 26.67 -1.80
N PRO A 182 7.43 27.58 -1.19
CA PRO A 182 6.25 27.21 -0.40
C PRO A 182 5.17 26.48 -1.22
N ASP A 183 5.07 26.74 -2.53
CA ASP A 183 4.09 26.09 -3.41
C ASP A 183 4.35 24.59 -3.61
N ASP A 184 5.61 24.14 -3.54
CA ASP A 184 5.98 22.74 -3.71
C ASP A 184 5.73 21.91 -2.43
N LEU A 185 5.54 22.57 -1.26
CA LEU A 185 5.43 21.91 0.04
C LEU A 185 4.34 20.86 0.11
N TYR A 186 3.21 21.12 -0.56
CA TYR A 186 2.11 20.18 -0.57
C TYR A 186 2.55 18.82 -1.10
N TRP A 187 3.26 18.78 -2.23
CA TRP A 187 3.76 17.52 -2.79
C TRP A 187 4.92 16.93 -1.97
N LEU A 188 5.84 17.77 -1.48
CA LEU A 188 6.97 17.32 -0.65
C LEU A 188 6.51 16.56 0.60
N ALA A 189 5.35 16.94 1.17
CA ALA A 189 4.73 16.24 2.29
C ALA A 189 4.32 14.78 1.97
N TYR A 190 4.21 14.41 0.69
CA TYR A 190 3.89 13.05 0.24
C TYR A 190 5.06 12.35 -0.45
N PHE A 191 6.08 13.10 -0.87
CA PHE A 191 7.18 12.57 -1.67
C PHE A 191 8.01 11.55 -0.88
N PRO A 192 8.23 10.31 -1.39
CA PRO A 192 8.86 9.23 -0.61
C PRO A 192 10.22 9.55 0.02
N LEU A 193 11.07 10.35 -0.63
CA LEU A 193 12.39 10.68 -0.10
C LEU A 193 12.33 11.49 1.20
N PHE A 194 11.30 12.31 1.39
CA PHE A 194 11.12 13.09 2.60
C PHE A 194 10.61 12.27 3.78
N HIS A 195 10.16 11.04 3.56
CA HIS A 195 9.76 10.10 4.62
C HIS A 195 10.84 9.07 4.95
N LEU A 196 11.88 8.97 4.11
CA LEU A 196 13.00 8.04 4.31
C LEU A 196 13.67 8.23 5.66
N ASN A 197 13.73 9.47 6.15
CA ASN A 197 14.33 9.77 7.45
C ASN A 197 13.61 9.03 8.59
N ALA A 198 12.27 9.00 8.60
CA ALA A 198 11.49 8.33 9.63
C ALA A 198 11.72 6.81 9.61
N PHE A 199 11.74 6.22 8.41
CA PHE A 199 12.07 4.81 8.23
C PHE A 199 13.48 4.48 8.74
N LEU A 200 14.48 5.28 8.38
CA LEU A 200 15.86 5.09 8.81
C LEU A 200 16.04 5.26 10.33
N VAL A 201 15.35 6.21 10.95
CA VAL A 201 15.32 6.33 12.43
C VAL A 201 14.79 5.03 13.06
N GLY A 202 13.76 4.43 12.47
CA GLY A 202 13.30 3.09 12.86
C GLY A 202 14.38 2.01 12.72
N VAL A 203 15.09 2.00 11.59
CA VAL A 203 16.22 1.08 11.35
C VAL A 203 17.33 1.26 12.40
N ALA A 204 17.70 2.50 12.72
CA ALA A 204 18.66 2.81 13.78
C ALA A 204 18.23 2.24 15.13
N GLY A 205 16.96 2.41 15.51
CA GLY A 205 16.43 1.81 16.72
C GLY A 205 16.42 0.28 16.69
N GLY A 206 16.15 -0.34 15.54
CA GLY A 206 16.21 -1.79 15.40
C GLY A 206 17.63 -2.32 15.57
N VAL A 207 18.61 -1.65 14.98
CA VAL A 207 20.04 -1.96 15.15
C VAL A 207 20.46 -1.80 16.61
N TRP A 208 20.08 -0.69 17.25
CA TRP A 208 20.37 -0.44 18.66
C TRP A 208 19.72 -1.49 19.57
N PHE A 209 18.46 -1.84 19.32
CA PHE A 209 17.73 -2.83 20.09
C PHE A 209 18.39 -4.21 20.04
N LEU A 210 18.89 -4.63 18.87
CA LEU A 210 19.58 -5.90 18.71
C LEU A 210 20.95 -5.96 19.42
N LEU A 211 21.61 -4.81 19.58
CA LEU A 211 22.84 -4.70 20.38
C LEU A 211 22.56 -4.74 21.89
N ASP A 212 21.50 -4.06 22.31
CA ASP A 212 21.08 -3.95 23.70
C ASP A 212 20.50 -5.26 24.24
N ASP A 213 19.75 -6.01 23.42
CA ASP A 213 19.16 -7.31 23.80
C ASP A 213 20.23 -8.35 24.22
N ALA A 214 21.47 -8.21 23.74
CA ALA A 214 22.60 -9.03 24.17
C ALA A 214 23.07 -8.73 25.62
N HIS A 215 22.60 -7.64 26.25
CA HIS A 215 23.10 -7.12 27.53
C HIS A 215 21.99 -6.77 28.55
N ARG A 216 20.74 -7.22 28.37
CA ARG A 216 19.61 -6.71 29.16
C ARG A 216 19.46 -7.33 30.56
N GLU A 217 19.65 -6.49 31.57
CA GLU A 217 19.09 -6.63 32.92
C GLU A 217 17.70 -5.96 33.04
N GLU A 218 16.81 -6.57 33.83
CA GLU A 218 15.35 -6.35 33.93
C GLU A 218 14.89 -4.99 34.51
N LYS A 219 15.08 -3.85 33.82
CA LYS A 219 14.57 -2.54 34.30
C LYS A 219 13.24 -2.10 33.66
N THR A 220 12.16 -2.75 34.06
CA THR A 220 10.78 -2.53 33.56
C THR A 220 10.19 -1.14 33.87
N SER A 221 10.54 -0.49 34.98
CA SER A 221 9.94 0.81 35.40
C SER A 221 10.33 1.98 34.49
N VAL A 222 11.56 1.98 33.97
CA VAL A 222 12.08 3.04 33.08
C VAL A 222 11.35 3.03 31.73
N SER A 223 10.96 1.85 31.24
CA SER A 223 10.26 1.70 29.97
C SER A 223 8.87 2.36 29.97
N VAL A 224 8.08 2.19 31.03
CA VAL A 224 6.71 2.75 31.07
C VAL A 224 6.72 4.27 31.12
N SER A 225 7.60 4.88 31.93
CA SER A 225 7.74 6.34 32.02
C SER A 225 8.15 6.95 30.67
N LEU A 226 9.03 6.28 29.92
CA LEU A 226 9.43 6.73 28.58
C LEU A 226 8.30 6.65 27.55
N VAL A 227 7.43 5.65 27.64
CA VAL A 227 6.21 5.56 26.81
C VAL A 227 5.34 6.80 27.02
N PHE A 228 5.01 7.11 28.27
CA PHE A 228 4.15 8.25 28.60
C PHE A 228 4.82 9.59 28.29
N LEU A 229 6.11 9.73 28.57
CA LEU A 229 6.85 10.95 28.24
C LEU A 229 6.88 11.20 26.73
N SER A 230 7.20 10.17 25.94
CA SER A 230 7.20 10.28 24.48
C SER A 230 5.81 10.65 23.95
N LEU A 231 4.76 10.04 24.49
CA LEU A 231 3.39 10.34 24.09
C LEU A 231 3.01 11.77 24.48
N ALA A 232 3.35 12.20 25.69
CA ALA A 232 3.11 13.55 26.19
C ALA A 232 3.79 14.61 25.34
N VAL A 233 5.04 14.40 24.90
CA VAL A 233 5.74 15.35 24.01
C VAL A 233 5.06 15.43 22.65
N VAL A 234 4.69 14.29 22.04
CA VAL A 234 3.97 14.30 20.76
C VAL A 234 2.63 15.03 20.91
N LEU A 235 1.88 14.76 21.98
CA LEU A 235 0.62 15.43 22.28
C LEU A 235 0.79 16.93 22.50
N LEU A 236 1.82 17.33 23.23
CA LEU A 236 2.12 18.73 23.49
C LEU A 236 2.43 19.46 22.18
N LEU A 237 3.28 18.89 21.32
CA LEU A 237 3.62 19.49 20.02
C LEU A 237 2.41 19.60 19.09
N LEU A 238 1.51 18.62 19.09
CA LEU A 238 0.27 18.66 18.31
C LEU A 238 -0.69 19.73 18.85
N SER A 239 -0.85 19.83 20.17
CA SER A 239 -1.76 20.79 20.81
C SER A 239 -1.27 22.23 20.73
N LEU A 240 0.05 22.46 20.84
CA LEU A 240 0.63 23.80 20.76
C LEU A 240 0.64 24.37 19.33
N ARG A 241 0.44 23.52 18.31
CA ARG A 241 0.53 23.90 16.90
C ARG A 241 -0.36 25.08 16.52
N GLU A 242 -1.58 25.15 17.06
CA GLU A 242 -2.53 26.24 16.77
C GLU A 242 -2.16 27.57 17.47
N TYR A 243 -1.31 27.51 18.50
CA TYR A 243 -0.93 28.66 19.33
C TYR A 243 0.43 29.26 18.97
N VAL A 244 1.16 28.65 18.02
CA VAL A 244 2.48 29.14 17.57
C VAL A 244 2.40 30.01 16.30
N PRO A 245 3.44 30.82 16.02
CA PRO A 245 3.52 31.60 14.78
C PRO A 245 3.32 30.75 13.52
N ALA A 246 2.81 31.37 12.46
CA ALA A 246 2.43 30.69 11.21
C ALA A 246 3.54 29.78 10.64
N TYR A 247 4.81 30.19 10.76
CA TYR A 247 5.96 29.38 10.37
C TYR A 247 5.97 28.01 11.08
N PHE A 248 5.91 27.99 12.41
CA PHE A 248 5.92 26.75 13.20
C PHE A 248 4.62 25.95 13.06
N ARG A 249 3.49 26.63 12.84
CA ARG A 249 2.20 25.99 12.55
C ARG A 249 2.24 25.21 11.23
N ASN A 250 2.89 25.78 10.22
CA ASN A 250 3.01 25.16 8.90
C ASN A 250 4.18 24.17 8.81
N MET A 251 5.02 24.08 9.85
CA MET A 251 6.06 23.07 9.93
C MET A 251 5.43 21.68 9.99
N PRO A 252 5.76 20.78 9.06
CA PRO A 252 5.16 19.46 9.05
C PRO A 252 5.84 18.56 10.07
N LEU A 253 5.05 18.19 11.07
CA LEU A 253 5.45 17.25 12.12
C LEU A 253 5.52 15.81 11.58
N ASP A 254 4.82 15.57 10.47
CA ASP A 254 4.53 14.29 9.82
C ASP A 254 5.52 13.90 8.71
N VAL A 255 6.53 14.73 8.45
CA VAL A 255 7.63 14.46 7.50
C VAL A 255 8.90 14.00 8.25
N GLY A 256 8.66 13.24 9.32
CA GLY A 256 9.69 12.59 10.13
C GLY A 256 10.34 13.44 11.22
N LEU A 257 9.91 14.68 11.44
CA LEU A 257 10.35 15.48 12.60
C LEU A 257 10.07 14.75 13.93
N LEU A 258 8.89 14.11 14.04
CA LEU A 258 8.50 13.34 15.23
C LEU A 258 9.11 11.93 15.30
N ALA A 259 9.89 11.51 14.30
CA ALA A 259 10.43 10.15 14.24
C ALA A 259 11.24 9.73 15.48
N PRO A 260 12.10 10.58 16.08
CA PRO A 260 12.83 10.21 17.30
C PRO A 260 11.91 9.91 18.49
N PHE A 261 10.82 10.66 18.65
CA PHE A 261 9.84 10.40 19.71
C PHE A 261 9.11 9.08 19.44
N PHE A 262 8.65 8.85 18.21
CA PHE A 262 8.07 7.54 17.86
C PHE A 262 9.05 6.38 18.10
N LEU A 263 10.34 6.59 17.85
CA LEU A 263 11.35 5.58 18.15
C LEU A 263 11.47 5.32 19.65
N ILE A 264 11.48 6.35 20.50
CA ILE A 264 11.47 6.20 21.96
C ILE A 264 10.25 5.39 22.40
N LEU A 265 9.06 5.73 21.89
CA LEU A 265 7.84 4.99 22.16
C LEU A 265 7.96 3.51 21.76
N ILE A 266 8.45 3.23 20.55
CA ILE A 266 8.61 1.87 20.03
C ILE A 266 9.63 1.08 20.85
N LEU A 267 10.79 1.67 21.15
CA LEU A 267 11.84 1.03 21.95
C LEU A 267 11.37 0.74 23.37
N ALA A 268 10.69 1.71 23.98
CA ALA A 268 10.15 1.57 25.33
C ALA A 268 9.11 0.45 25.40
N LEU A 269 8.18 0.36 24.44
CA LEU A 269 7.21 -0.73 24.35
C LEU A 269 7.86 -2.08 24.00
N ALA A 270 8.88 -2.11 23.14
CA ALA A 270 9.60 -3.33 22.79
C ALA A 270 10.38 -3.88 24.00
N ALA A 271 10.93 -3.00 24.83
CA ALA A 271 11.61 -3.31 26.08
C ALA A 271 10.65 -3.64 27.23
N ASP A 272 9.41 -3.16 27.17
CA ASP A 272 8.46 -3.29 28.28
C ASP A 272 8.08 -4.75 28.55
N ARG A 273 8.10 -5.09 29.84
CA ARG A 273 7.66 -6.37 30.42
C ARG A 273 6.58 -6.18 31.49
N SER A 274 6.08 -4.96 31.64
CA SER A 274 5.07 -4.61 32.65
C SER A 274 3.67 -5.15 32.30
N HIS A 275 2.70 -4.80 33.16
CA HIS A 275 1.28 -5.05 32.91
C HIS A 275 0.79 -4.36 31.62
N LEU A 276 1.40 -3.22 31.23
CA LEU A 276 1.06 -2.53 29.99
C LEU A 276 1.34 -3.43 28.78
N SER A 277 2.55 -3.99 28.67
CA SER A 277 2.89 -4.97 27.62
C SER A 277 1.94 -6.17 27.60
N LYS A 278 1.55 -6.71 28.77
CA LYS A 278 0.57 -7.81 28.86
C LYS A 278 -0.81 -7.42 28.31
N ILE A 279 -1.28 -6.21 28.64
CA ILE A 279 -2.56 -5.70 28.13
C ILE A 279 -2.47 -5.54 26.62
N LEU A 280 -1.47 -4.81 26.11
CA LEU A 280 -1.30 -4.53 24.68
C LEU A 280 -1.06 -5.81 23.86
N GLY A 281 -0.41 -6.81 24.45
CA GLY A 281 -0.20 -8.14 23.86
C GLY A 281 -1.40 -9.09 23.97
N HIS A 282 -2.54 -8.65 24.52
CA HIS A 282 -3.73 -9.50 24.62
C HIS A 282 -4.21 -9.93 23.21
N PRO A 283 -4.56 -11.22 22.98
CA PRO A 283 -4.83 -11.75 21.63
C PRO A 283 -5.87 -10.98 20.82
N ARG A 284 -6.90 -10.44 21.48
CA ARG A 284 -7.93 -9.60 20.83
C ARG A 284 -7.39 -8.26 20.33
N LEU A 285 -6.47 -7.64 21.07
CA LEU A 285 -5.84 -6.38 20.67
C LEU A 285 -4.81 -6.61 19.57
N VAL A 286 -4.06 -7.72 19.65
CA VAL A 286 -3.17 -8.16 18.57
C VAL A 286 -3.97 -8.40 17.28
N LEU A 287 -5.12 -9.06 17.36
CA LEU A 287 -6.00 -9.27 16.20
C LEU A 287 -6.45 -7.95 15.54
N LEU A 288 -6.81 -6.94 16.36
CA LEU A 288 -7.12 -5.61 15.84
C LEU A 288 -5.92 -4.97 15.14
N GLY A 289 -4.72 -5.13 15.72
CA GLY A 289 -3.47 -4.68 15.12
C GLY A 289 -3.11 -5.41 13.82
N ASP A 290 -3.42 -6.70 13.70
CA ASP A 290 -3.19 -7.47 12.48
C ASP A 290 -4.11 -7.03 11.34
N ALA A 291 -5.37 -6.73 11.66
CA ALA A 291 -6.39 -6.20 10.74
C ALA A 291 -6.24 -4.69 10.45
N SER A 292 -5.32 -4.00 11.12
CA SER A 292 -5.18 -2.54 11.01
C SER A 292 -4.84 -2.08 9.59
N TYR A 293 -4.18 -2.92 8.79
CA TYR A 293 -3.88 -2.61 7.40
C TYR A 293 -5.16 -2.55 6.55
N ALA A 294 -6.06 -3.52 6.71
CA ALA A 294 -7.35 -3.50 6.03
C ALA A 294 -8.18 -2.28 6.46
N LEU A 295 -8.19 -1.93 7.75
CA LEU A 295 -8.84 -0.71 8.24
C LEU A 295 -8.23 0.53 7.58
N TYR A 296 -6.90 0.62 7.56
CA TYR A 296 -6.16 1.74 7.00
C TYR A 296 -6.47 1.97 5.52
N ILE A 297 -6.53 0.94 4.68
CA ILE A 297 -6.67 1.16 3.23
C ILE A 297 -8.13 1.14 2.76
N LEU A 298 -9.05 0.51 3.48
CA LEU A 298 -10.45 0.39 3.07
C LEU A 298 -11.35 1.51 3.59
N HIS A 299 -10.94 2.27 4.61
CA HIS A 299 -11.80 3.30 5.18
C HIS A 299 -12.23 4.36 4.15
N ILE A 300 -11.33 4.82 3.28
CA ILE A 300 -11.69 5.80 2.23
C ILE A 300 -12.77 5.26 1.27
N PRO A 301 -12.54 4.16 0.52
CA PRO A 301 -13.54 3.69 -0.43
C PRO A 301 -14.84 3.24 0.24
N CYS A 302 -14.78 2.63 1.43
CA CYS A 302 -16.01 2.25 2.16
C CYS A 302 -16.84 3.47 2.54
N ARG A 303 -16.18 4.53 3.02
CA ARG A 303 -16.86 5.79 3.31
C ARG A 303 -17.47 6.39 2.05
N TRP A 304 -16.73 6.48 0.96
CA TRP A 304 -17.23 7.06 -0.30
C TRP A 304 -18.43 6.30 -0.85
N ILE A 305 -18.40 4.97 -0.80
CA ILE A 305 -19.55 4.14 -1.19
C ILE A 305 -20.75 4.43 -0.27
N LEU A 306 -20.54 4.51 1.05
CA LEU A 306 -21.61 4.86 1.99
C LEU A 306 -22.19 6.25 1.72
N GLU A 307 -21.34 7.25 1.46
CA GLU A 307 -21.76 8.62 1.10
C GLU A 307 -22.56 8.62 -0.21
N LYS A 308 -22.17 7.81 -1.21
CA LYS A 308 -22.92 7.65 -2.47
C LYS A 308 -24.29 6.98 -2.25
N ILE A 309 -24.39 6.03 -1.33
CA ILE A 309 -25.67 5.37 -0.99
C ILE A 309 -26.60 6.35 -0.26
N LEU A 310 -26.05 7.16 0.66
CA LEU A 310 -26.83 8.11 1.46
C LEU A 310 -27.09 9.44 0.77
N SER A 311 -26.50 9.71 -0.41
CA SER A 311 -26.67 11.00 -1.09
C SER A 311 -28.14 11.34 -1.37
N ASN A 312 -28.99 10.32 -1.56
CA ASN A 312 -30.41 10.48 -1.85
C ASN A 312 -31.29 10.61 -0.60
N THR A 313 -30.74 10.40 0.60
CA THR A 313 -31.49 10.47 1.86
C THR A 313 -31.33 11.81 2.59
N GLY A 314 -30.42 12.68 2.11
CA GLY A 314 -30.10 13.95 2.76
C GLY A 314 -29.33 13.81 4.09
N MET A 315 -28.95 12.59 4.49
CA MET A 315 -28.22 12.34 5.74
C MET A 315 -26.71 12.30 5.51
N PRO A 316 -25.94 13.30 5.97
CA PRO A 316 -24.49 13.28 5.79
C PRO A 316 -23.84 12.24 6.70
N VAL A 317 -22.95 11.40 6.13
CA VAL A 317 -22.10 10.46 6.89
C VAL A 317 -21.27 11.16 7.95
N SER A 318 -20.97 12.45 7.74
CA SER A 318 -20.23 13.27 8.70
C SER A 318 -21.01 13.63 9.96
N SER A 319 -22.32 13.33 10.02
CA SER A 319 -23.05 13.42 11.28
C SER A 319 -22.43 12.47 12.32
N ASN A 320 -22.23 12.99 13.53
CA ASN A 320 -21.59 12.29 14.65
C ASN A 320 -22.09 10.85 14.86
N PHE A 321 -23.41 10.66 14.75
CA PHE A 321 -24.05 9.36 14.90
C PHE A 321 -23.70 8.40 13.76
N LEU A 322 -23.87 8.82 12.51
CA LEU A 322 -23.58 7.98 11.35
C LEU A 322 -22.09 7.69 11.21
N PHE A 323 -21.23 8.65 11.55
CA PHE A 323 -19.79 8.43 11.56
C PHE A 323 -19.38 7.40 12.61
N GLY A 324 -19.97 7.43 13.81
CA GLY A 324 -19.75 6.42 14.85
C GLY A 324 -20.13 5.01 14.38
N ILE A 325 -21.31 4.87 13.77
CA ILE A 325 -21.76 3.59 13.16
C ILE A 325 -20.79 3.15 12.08
N TYR A 326 -20.41 4.05 11.19
CA TYR A 326 -19.45 3.80 10.11
C TYR A 326 -18.09 3.34 10.65
N ALA A 327 -17.54 3.99 11.68
CA ALA A 327 -16.25 3.64 12.26
C ALA A 327 -16.28 2.21 12.85
N VAL A 328 -17.35 1.87 13.59
CA VAL A 328 -17.54 0.52 14.13
C VAL A 328 -17.69 -0.50 13.00
N ALA A 329 -18.51 -0.20 11.98
CA ALA A 329 -18.67 -1.07 10.81
C ALA A 329 -17.36 -1.28 10.05
N ALA A 330 -16.54 -0.23 9.88
CA ALA A 330 -15.24 -0.31 9.24
C ALA A 330 -14.27 -1.22 10.01
N ILE A 331 -14.29 -1.19 11.35
CA ILE A 331 -13.50 -2.10 12.18
C ILE A 331 -13.94 -3.55 11.95
N PHE A 332 -15.24 -3.85 12.03
CA PHE A 332 -15.74 -5.21 11.80
C PHE A 332 -15.48 -5.70 10.37
N LEU A 333 -15.65 -4.83 9.37
CA LEU A 333 -15.31 -5.13 7.98
C LEU A 333 -13.83 -5.45 7.84
N SER A 334 -12.95 -4.67 8.47
CA SER A 334 -11.50 -4.90 8.42
C SER A 334 -11.10 -6.25 9.04
N LEU A 335 -11.74 -6.65 10.14
CA LEU A 335 -11.55 -7.97 10.75
C LEU A 335 -12.01 -9.10 9.82
N GLY A 336 -13.16 -8.91 9.17
CA GLY A 336 -13.67 -9.85 8.16
C GLY A 336 -12.73 -9.98 6.97
N VAL A 337 -12.30 -8.86 6.38
CA VAL A 337 -11.34 -8.84 5.26
C VAL A 337 -10.02 -9.48 5.68
N PHE A 338 -9.50 -9.16 6.86
CA PHE A 338 -8.26 -9.73 7.36
C PHE A 338 -8.34 -11.27 7.42
N LYS A 339 -9.40 -11.80 8.04
CA LYS A 339 -9.55 -13.24 8.28
C LYS A 339 -9.90 -14.03 7.02
N TYR A 340 -10.79 -13.50 6.18
CA TYR A 340 -11.38 -14.25 5.07
C TYR A 340 -10.77 -13.92 3.71
N PHE A 341 -10.04 -12.82 3.57
CA PHE A 341 -9.44 -12.40 2.30
C PHE A 341 -7.93 -12.19 2.40
N GLU A 342 -7.48 -11.27 3.25
CA GLU A 342 -6.06 -10.90 3.34
C GLU A 342 -5.19 -12.10 3.72
N HIS A 343 -5.50 -12.77 4.84
CA HIS A 343 -4.69 -13.87 5.34
C HIS A 343 -4.65 -15.05 4.36
N PRO A 344 -5.79 -15.54 3.82
CA PRO A 344 -5.77 -16.62 2.82
C PRO A 344 -5.02 -16.27 1.54
N VAL A 345 -5.23 -15.06 0.99
CA VAL A 345 -4.58 -14.64 -0.26
C VAL A 345 -3.07 -14.45 -0.05
N ARG A 346 -2.66 -13.87 1.08
CA ARG A 346 -1.26 -13.71 1.45
C ARG A 346 -0.53 -15.05 1.55
N ASP A 347 -1.15 -16.04 2.18
CA ASP A 347 -0.58 -17.38 2.29
C ASP A 347 -0.53 -18.09 0.94
N TRP A 348 -1.56 -17.89 0.12
CA TRP A 348 -1.58 -18.41 -1.25
C TRP A 348 -0.46 -17.83 -2.11
N PHE A 349 -0.21 -16.51 -2.08
CA PHE A 349 0.92 -15.89 -2.79
C PHE A 349 2.28 -16.44 -2.36
N ARG A 350 2.47 -16.64 -1.04
CA ARG A 350 3.71 -17.21 -0.50
C ARG A 350 3.94 -18.65 -0.95
N ARG A 351 2.89 -19.44 -1.11
CA ARG A 351 2.96 -20.83 -1.60
C ARG A 351 3.12 -20.92 -3.12
N ASN A 352 2.68 -19.90 -3.87
CA ASN A 352 2.65 -19.89 -5.34
C ASN A 352 3.43 -18.70 -5.95
N PRO A 353 4.74 -18.56 -5.66
CA PRO A 353 5.54 -17.40 -6.07
C PRO A 353 5.57 -17.16 -7.59
N TYR A 354 5.62 -18.24 -8.37
CA TYR A 354 5.66 -18.19 -9.82
C TYR A 354 4.35 -17.69 -10.44
N MET A 355 3.21 -17.99 -9.81
CA MET A 355 1.91 -17.47 -10.25
C MET A 355 1.83 -15.96 -10.04
N VAL A 356 2.37 -15.46 -8.94
CA VAL A 356 2.44 -14.01 -8.67
C VAL A 356 3.29 -13.31 -9.72
N LEU A 357 4.47 -13.85 -10.05
CA LEU A 357 5.32 -13.29 -11.10
C LEU A 357 4.60 -13.25 -12.45
N LEU A 358 3.89 -14.33 -12.80
CA LEU A 358 3.09 -14.40 -14.02
C LEU A 358 1.97 -13.35 -14.03
N MET A 359 1.24 -13.19 -12.92
CA MET A 359 0.18 -12.18 -12.80
C MET A 359 0.72 -10.75 -12.94
N VAL A 360 1.88 -10.46 -12.35
CA VAL A 360 2.54 -9.16 -12.50
C VAL A 360 2.97 -8.94 -13.96
N PHE A 361 3.57 -9.95 -14.58
CA PHE A 361 3.97 -9.89 -15.99
C PHE A 361 2.76 -9.68 -16.92
N ASP A 362 1.68 -10.43 -16.73
CA ASP A 362 0.43 -10.27 -17.47
C ASP A 362 -0.14 -8.86 -17.27
N GLY A 363 -0.15 -8.34 -16.05
CA GLY A 363 -0.60 -6.98 -15.74
C GLY A 363 0.23 -5.90 -16.42
N LEU A 364 1.56 -6.01 -16.40
CA LEU A 364 2.47 -5.08 -17.08
C LEU A 364 2.28 -5.11 -18.60
N MET A 365 2.06 -6.30 -19.16
CA MET A 365 1.87 -6.47 -20.59
C MET A 365 0.51 -5.95 -21.05
N ILE A 366 -0.55 -6.16 -20.27
CA ILE A 366 -1.86 -5.53 -20.50
C ILE A 366 -1.70 -4.00 -20.46
N ALA A 367 -1.02 -3.46 -19.45
CA ALA A 367 -0.76 -2.03 -19.35
C ALA A 367 0.04 -1.50 -20.56
N GLY A 368 1.08 -2.23 -20.97
CA GLY A 368 1.90 -1.92 -22.15
C GLY A 368 1.08 -1.94 -23.44
N MET A 369 0.20 -2.94 -23.62
CA MET A 369 -0.71 -3.02 -24.77
C MET A 369 -1.72 -1.88 -24.78
N ILE A 370 -2.28 -1.50 -23.63
CA ILE A 370 -3.18 -0.34 -23.51
C ILE A 370 -2.45 0.94 -23.88
N ALA A 371 -1.23 1.13 -23.37
CA ALA A 371 -0.40 2.29 -23.67
C ALA A 371 0.00 2.33 -25.15
N LEU A 372 0.39 1.21 -25.73
CA LEU A 372 0.73 1.09 -27.15
C LEU A 372 -0.48 1.36 -28.03
N ALA A 373 -1.66 0.80 -27.70
CA ALA A 373 -2.90 1.09 -28.41
C ALA A 373 -3.30 2.57 -28.31
N TYR A 374 -2.98 3.23 -27.20
CA TYR A 374 -3.17 4.67 -27.03
C TYR A 374 -2.17 5.50 -27.87
N GLN A 375 -0.90 5.07 -27.95
CA GLN A 375 0.16 5.74 -28.71
C GLN A 375 0.06 5.53 -30.23
N LEU A 376 -0.25 4.31 -30.67
CA LEU A 376 -0.48 3.95 -32.08
C LEU A 376 -1.83 4.44 -32.60
N ARG A 377 -2.35 5.53 -32.04
CA ARG A 377 -3.52 6.22 -32.56
C ARG A 377 -3.11 6.89 -33.88
N LEU A 378 -3.06 6.09 -34.94
CA LEU A 378 -2.74 6.54 -36.29
C LEU A 378 -3.78 7.59 -36.72
N GLY A 379 -3.35 8.84 -36.82
CA GLY A 379 -4.18 9.93 -37.33
C GLY A 379 -3.66 11.30 -36.93
N ASP A 380 -2.85 11.89 -37.82
CA ASP A 380 -2.72 13.34 -37.93
C ASP A 380 -4.09 13.94 -38.25
N GLY A 381 -4.29 15.19 -37.83
CA GLY A 381 -5.57 15.87 -37.81
C GLY A 381 -6.45 15.62 -39.03
N VAL A 382 -7.74 15.40 -38.77
CA VAL A 382 -8.90 15.51 -39.67
C VAL A 382 -9.59 14.19 -40.11
N ALA A 383 -8.98 12.99 -40.15
CA ALA A 383 -9.73 11.81 -40.66
C ALA A 383 -9.31 10.39 -40.16
N GLY A 384 -9.02 10.20 -38.87
CA GLY A 384 -8.59 8.89 -38.33
C GLY A 384 -9.73 8.00 -37.79
N PHE A 385 -9.86 6.78 -38.33
CA PHE A 385 -10.79 5.68 -38.01
C PHE A 385 -10.82 5.22 -36.52
N LEU A 386 -9.89 5.72 -35.68
CA LEU A 386 -9.66 5.30 -34.28
C LEU A 386 -10.07 6.37 -33.24
N ARG A 387 -11.05 7.21 -33.58
CA ARG A 387 -11.42 8.37 -32.75
C ARG A 387 -12.55 8.12 -31.74
N THR A 388 -12.58 6.98 -31.05
CA THR A 388 -13.32 6.92 -29.78
C THR A 388 -12.33 7.01 -28.62
N ARG A 389 -12.45 8.06 -27.80
CA ARG A 389 -11.72 8.23 -26.52
C ARG A 389 -11.86 7.01 -25.60
N ASN A 390 -12.86 6.19 -25.88
CA ASN A 390 -13.13 4.95 -25.20
C ASN A 390 -12.39 3.72 -25.78
N PHE A 391 -11.74 3.80 -26.95
CA PHE A 391 -11.08 2.66 -27.62
C PHE A 391 -10.01 2.00 -26.74
N SER A 392 -9.08 2.79 -26.21
CA SER A 392 -7.94 2.29 -25.41
C SER A 392 -8.34 1.81 -24.02
N VAL A 393 -9.31 2.47 -23.38
CA VAL A 393 -9.84 2.04 -22.07
C VAL A 393 -10.70 0.78 -22.24
N ARG A 394 -11.52 0.70 -23.30
CA ARG A 394 -12.37 -0.47 -23.59
C ARG A 394 -11.55 -1.67 -24.06
N ALA A 395 -10.52 -1.48 -24.90
CA ALA A 395 -9.57 -2.54 -25.26
C ALA A 395 -8.77 -3.04 -24.05
N GLY A 396 -8.44 -2.14 -23.11
CA GLY A 396 -7.80 -2.51 -21.85
C GLY A 396 -8.66 -3.33 -20.90
N VAL A 397 -9.93 -2.96 -20.73
CA VAL A 397 -10.90 -3.74 -19.95
C VAL A 397 -11.11 -5.11 -20.58
N VAL A 398 -11.14 -5.19 -21.90
CA VAL A 398 -11.21 -6.43 -22.66
C VAL A 398 -10.00 -7.32 -22.40
N LEU A 399 -8.79 -6.78 -22.51
CA LEU A 399 -7.54 -7.47 -22.18
C LEU A 399 -7.47 -7.94 -20.73
N LEU A 400 -8.02 -7.15 -19.80
CA LEU A 400 -8.11 -7.46 -18.37
C LEU A 400 -9.12 -8.59 -18.10
N PHE A 401 -10.28 -8.58 -18.76
CA PHE A 401 -11.23 -9.68 -18.71
C PHE A 401 -10.65 -10.95 -19.36
N SER A 402 -9.87 -10.82 -20.44
CA SER A 402 -9.13 -11.94 -21.04
C SER A 402 -8.21 -12.65 -20.04
N SER A 403 -7.52 -11.91 -19.16
CA SER A 403 -6.64 -12.52 -18.16
C SER A 403 -7.41 -13.10 -16.98
N LEU A 404 -8.53 -12.48 -16.59
CA LEU A 404 -9.38 -12.92 -15.46
C LEU A 404 -10.22 -14.16 -15.76
N VAL A 405 -10.79 -14.32 -16.97
CA VAL A 405 -11.57 -15.52 -17.33
C VAL A 405 -10.69 -16.77 -17.42
N ILE A 406 -9.39 -16.61 -17.65
CA ILE A 406 -8.44 -17.74 -17.75
C ILE A 406 -7.95 -18.22 -16.35
N PHE A 407 -8.50 -17.67 -15.25
CA PHE A 407 -8.08 -18.03 -13.90
C PHE A 407 -8.32 -19.50 -13.47
N ARG A 408 -9.03 -20.32 -14.25
CA ARG A 408 -9.32 -21.72 -13.89
C ARG A 408 -8.47 -22.79 -14.58
N TYR A 409 -7.60 -22.45 -15.53
CA TYR A 409 -6.77 -23.43 -16.24
C TYR A 409 -5.28 -23.10 -16.14
N TYR A 410 -4.80 -23.00 -14.90
CA TYR A 410 -3.40 -22.71 -14.56
C TYR A 410 -2.46 -23.92 -14.60
N VAL A 411 -2.98 -25.12 -14.89
CA VAL A 411 -2.21 -26.36 -14.92
C VAL A 411 -2.63 -27.20 -16.11
N ALA A 412 -2.40 -26.69 -17.33
CA ALA A 412 -2.52 -27.48 -18.54
C ALA A 412 -1.13 -28.04 -18.88
N PRO A 413 -0.78 -29.29 -18.48
CA PRO A 413 0.53 -29.89 -18.79
C PRO A 413 0.73 -30.17 -20.28
N SER A 414 -0.31 -29.95 -21.10
CA SER A 414 -0.28 -30.18 -22.53
C SER A 414 -1.11 -29.15 -23.31
N TRP A 415 -0.71 -28.94 -24.57
CA TRP A 415 -1.42 -28.11 -25.54
C TRP A 415 -2.91 -28.46 -25.67
N ARG A 416 -3.27 -29.73 -25.39
CA ARG A 416 -4.65 -30.25 -25.45
C ARG A 416 -5.59 -29.63 -24.42
N VAL A 417 -5.07 -29.11 -23.31
CA VAL A 417 -5.87 -28.44 -22.27
C VAL A 417 -5.75 -26.92 -22.39
N LEU A 418 -4.57 -26.44 -22.79
CA LEU A 418 -4.29 -25.01 -22.95
C LEU A 418 -5.12 -24.40 -24.10
N VAL A 419 -5.12 -25.04 -25.28
CA VAL A 419 -5.79 -24.51 -26.47
C VAL A 419 -7.31 -24.37 -26.29
N PRO A 420 -8.05 -25.38 -25.79
CA PRO A 420 -9.50 -25.25 -25.58
C PRO A 420 -9.85 -24.20 -24.53
N ALA A 421 -9.11 -24.12 -23.42
CA ALA A 421 -9.36 -23.12 -22.38
C ALA A 421 -9.15 -21.69 -22.89
N MET A 422 -8.11 -21.48 -23.70
CA MET A 422 -7.84 -20.19 -24.33
C MET A 422 -8.89 -19.85 -25.37
N LEU A 423 -9.25 -20.79 -26.25
CA LEU A 423 -10.32 -20.62 -27.23
C LEU A 423 -11.65 -20.24 -26.55
N LEU A 424 -12.00 -20.93 -25.46
CA LEU A 424 -13.23 -20.66 -24.69
C LEU A 424 -13.20 -19.25 -24.08
N GLY A 425 -12.07 -18.86 -23.48
CA GLY A 425 -11.86 -17.52 -22.93
C GLY A 425 -11.94 -16.42 -23.99
N THR A 426 -11.26 -16.58 -25.12
CA THR A 426 -11.34 -15.64 -26.25
C THR A 426 -12.71 -15.60 -26.90
N THR A 427 -13.43 -16.72 -26.95
CA THR A 427 -14.80 -16.79 -27.50
C THR A 427 -15.79 -16.08 -26.58
N ALA A 428 -15.76 -16.36 -25.28
CA ALA A 428 -16.60 -15.69 -24.29
C ALA A 428 -16.36 -14.17 -24.28
N LEU A 429 -15.10 -13.75 -24.39
CA LEU A 429 -14.72 -12.36 -24.53
C LEU A 429 -15.26 -11.72 -25.81
N THR A 430 -15.14 -12.42 -26.94
CA THR A 430 -15.66 -11.96 -28.24
C THR A 430 -17.17 -11.78 -28.18
N ILE A 431 -17.89 -12.69 -27.51
CA ILE A 431 -19.34 -12.58 -27.28
C ILE A 431 -19.67 -11.38 -26.39
N LEU A 432 -18.97 -11.20 -25.27
CA LEU A 432 -19.14 -10.05 -24.37
C LEU A 432 -18.88 -8.71 -25.07
N LEU A 433 -17.85 -8.66 -25.91
CA LEU A 433 -17.54 -7.50 -26.76
C LEU A 433 -18.63 -7.21 -27.77
N TYR A 434 -19.16 -8.24 -28.40
CA TYR A 434 -20.23 -8.13 -29.39
C TYR A 434 -21.55 -7.71 -28.74
N MET A 435 -21.88 -8.26 -27.57
CA MET A 435 -23.01 -7.82 -26.74
C MET A 435 -22.84 -6.36 -26.30
N GLY A 436 -21.65 -6.02 -25.77
CA GLY A 436 -21.32 -4.65 -25.42
C GLY A 436 -21.44 -3.69 -26.61
N TRP A 437 -21.08 -4.12 -27.81
CA TRP A 437 -21.27 -3.32 -29.03
C TRP A 437 -22.76 -3.05 -29.28
N GLY A 438 -23.61 -4.07 -29.14
CA GLY A 438 -25.07 -3.94 -29.25
C GLY A 438 -25.72 -3.04 -28.20
N TYR A 439 -25.13 -2.91 -27.00
CA TYR A 439 -25.57 -1.99 -25.94
C TYR A 439 -24.90 -0.60 -26.01
N GLY A 440 -24.19 -0.28 -27.10
CA GLY A 440 -23.50 1.01 -27.27
C GLY A 440 -22.17 1.13 -26.51
N TRP A 441 -21.76 0.09 -25.78
CA TRP A 441 -20.50 0.08 -25.02
C TRP A 441 -19.27 0.06 -25.92
N VAL A 442 -19.40 -0.20 -27.22
CA VAL A 442 -18.27 -0.27 -28.17
C VAL A 442 -18.61 0.44 -29.50
N GLU A 443 -19.56 1.38 -29.50
CA GLU A 443 -19.89 2.18 -30.68
C GLU A 443 -18.65 2.83 -31.31
N GLY A 444 -18.54 2.75 -32.64
CA GLY A 444 -17.40 3.25 -33.42
C GLY A 444 -16.22 2.28 -33.60
N PHE A 445 -16.32 1.04 -33.12
CA PHE A 445 -15.29 0.02 -33.33
C PHE A 445 -15.52 -0.77 -34.63
N PRO A 446 -14.55 -0.84 -35.55
CA PRO A 446 -14.66 -1.66 -36.74
C PRO A 446 -14.63 -3.14 -36.35
N ARG A 447 -15.66 -3.89 -36.76
CA ARG A 447 -15.78 -5.34 -36.51
C ARG A 447 -14.48 -6.14 -36.77
N PRO A 448 -13.66 -5.84 -37.80
CA PRO A 448 -12.41 -6.56 -38.05
C PRO A 448 -11.33 -6.36 -36.97
N ILE A 449 -11.27 -5.20 -36.32
CA ILE A 449 -10.22 -4.87 -35.34
C ILE A 449 -10.45 -5.60 -34.01
N ILE A 450 -11.72 -5.87 -33.65
CA ILE A 450 -12.07 -6.66 -32.46
C ILE A 450 -11.53 -8.09 -32.59
N LEU A 451 -11.74 -8.70 -33.76
CA LEU A 451 -11.27 -10.06 -34.05
C LEU A 451 -9.74 -10.11 -34.13
N LEU A 452 -9.10 -9.09 -34.70
CA LEU A 452 -7.64 -8.97 -34.75
C LEU A 452 -7.04 -8.84 -33.33
N LEU A 453 -7.61 -8.01 -32.46
CA LEU A 453 -7.17 -7.87 -31.07
C LEU A 453 -7.34 -9.19 -30.30
N ALA A 454 -8.48 -9.86 -30.44
CA ALA A 454 -8.71 -11.17 -29.83
C ALA A 454 -7.69 -12.22 -30.32
N PHE A 455 -7.34 -12.18 -31.60
CA PHE A 455 -6.35 -13.08 -32.21
C PHE A 455 -4.91 -12.78 -31.75
N LEU A 456 -4.52 -11.50 -31.66
CA LEU A 456 -3.21 -11.11 -31.14
C LEU A 456 -3.05 -11.50 -29.67
N VAL A 457 -4.11 -11.35 -28.88
CA VAL A 457 -4.16 -11.80 -27.48
C VAL A 457 -4.04 -13.32 -27.38
N PHE A 458 -4.73 -14.06 -28.25
CA PHE A 458 -4.63 -15.51 -28.33
C PHE A 458 -3.20 -15.98 -28.62
N ILE A 459 -2.59 -15.46 -29.70
CA ILE A 459 -1.20 -15.79 -30.08
C ILE A 459 -0.25 -15.45 -28.94
N TYR A 460 -0.39 -14.27 -28.34
CA TYR A 460 0.50 -13.81 -27.29
C TYR A 460 0.45 -14.71 -26.06
N PHE A 461 -0.74 -14.97 -25.51
CA PHE A 461 -0.86 -15.87 -24.36
C PHE A 461 -0.39 -17.28 -24.69
N PHE A 462 -0.58 -17.74 -25.94
CA PHE A 462 -0.13 -19.07 -26.35
C PHE A 462 1.40 -19.15 -26.28
N PHE A 463 2.10 -18.15 -26.85
CA PHE A 463 3.56 -18.10 -26.83
C PHE A 463 4.13 -17.85 -25.43
N SER A 464 3.60 -16.86 -24.68
CA SER A 464 4.12 -16.54 -23.35
C SER A 464 3.99 -17.73 -22.39
N ARG A 465 2.86 -18.46 -22.47
CA ARG A 465 2.61 -19.64 -21.63
C ARG A 465 3.36 -20.87 -22.10
N TYR A 466 3.49 -21.07 -23.42
CA TYR A 466 4.31 -22.13 -23.98
C TYR A 466 5.79 -21.98 -23.55
N VAL A 467 6.32 -20.76 -23.64
CA VAL A 467 7.66 -20.41 -23.17
C VAL A 467 7.76 -20.61 -21.64
N PHE A 468 6.81 -20.08 -20.87
CA PHE A 468 6.83 -20.23 -19.41
C PHE A 468 6.83 -21.69 -18.96
N CYS A 469 5.99 -22.55 -19.54
CA CYS A 469 5.94 -23.99 -19.24
C CYS A 469 7.23 -24.74 -19.60
N ARG A 470 8.03 -24.23 -20.55
CA ARG A 470 9.31 -24.83 -20.96
C ARG A 470 10.47 -24.42 -20.05
N PHE A 471 10.47 -23.20 -19.53
CA PHE A 471 11.60 -22.64 -18.77
C PHE A 471 11.40 -22.65 -17.26
N VAL A 472 10.16 -22.77 -16.76
CA VAL A 472 9.87 -22.93 -15.34
C VAL A 472 9.47 -24.38 -15.09
N PRO A 473 10.35 -25.22 -14.49
CA PRO A 473 9.97 -26.58 -14.11
C PRO A 473 8.89 -26.49 -13.04
N VAL A 474 7.63 -26.63 -13.45
CA VAL A 474 6.51 -26.77 -12.53
C VAL A 474 6.69 -28.13 -11.87
N ARG A 475 7.38 -28.19 -10.72
CA ARG A 475 7.30 -29.35 -9.84
C ARG A 475 5.90 -29.36 -9.25
N LEU A 476 4.98 -29.97 -9.98
CA LEU A 476 3.68 -30.40 -9.50
C LEU A 476 3.89 -31.61 -8.57
N THR A 477 4.55 -31.40 -7.44
CA THR A 477 4.45 -32.35 -6.33
C THR A 477 3.61 -31.66 -5.27
N PRO A 478 2.42 -32.19 -4.93
CA PRO A 478 1.71 -31.73 -3.75
C PRO A 478 2.64 -31.88 -2.54
N PRO A 479 2.66 -30.94 -1.59
CA PRO A 479 3.26 -31.25 -0.30
C PRO A 479 2.51 -32.44 0.29
N SER A 480 3.24 -33.53 0.52
CA SER A 480 2.81 -34.71 1.26
C SER A 480 2.41 -34.35 2.69
#